data_AF-A0A970KKF7-F1
#
_entry.id   AF-A0A970KKF7-F1
#
_cell.length_a   1.000
_cell.length_b   1.000
_cell.length_c   1.000
_cell.angle_alpha   90.00
_cell.angle_beta   90.00
_cell.angle_gamma   90.00
#
_symmetry.space_group_name_H-M   'P 1'
#
loop_
_entity.id
_entity.type
_entity.pdbx_description
1 polymer ?
#
loop_
_entity_poly.entity_id
_entity_poly.type
_entity_poly.pdbx_seq_one_letter_code
_entity_poly.pdbx_strand_id
1 'polypeptide(L)'
;MHPFIRSLNKYAALALTALAALAATHAFASKNVLDVWYGQVPGAPESLLASQPQIWSFAFRPYGAAAADLWSDPIMARNALAGEDAGGKSPTAVAVTCDADGFTVLVLCVEAALHDAIARTNALPDSYCEIYVAPDDIDNRDMIPYYQFGLNAFADGKFDHFPWIVEDRRMRTPTPYMDFKTRLLPNGYLHVLNFSWEAFWDKLPMKDRADNFWRMSLIRWVDGGVSWGGVVHEASRFGYIRFPRFTPEQRAEIRFRLLQRAWTRFRKLHAQPAYNTTRGWAAPWPREDKFIVDALDGLPETFIHYTQDPVFSRTLKQLVDERLALAPGIAAFKEMPADEQEAFYNRAADMLFNFRYDVEKAYTSYVDDKLFAEGDKK
;
A
#
# COMPACT_ATOMS: atom_id res chain seq x y z
N MET A 1 37.09 44.49 48.69
CA MET A 1 37.49 44.18 47.31
C MET A 1 37.02 42.76 46.99
N HIS A 2 35.95 42.64 46.21
CA HIS A 2 35.07 41.48 46.13
C HIS A 2 35.45 40.50 45.00
N PRO A 3 35.46 39.18 45.26
CA PRO A 3 35.68 38.13 44.25
C PRO A 3 34.38 37.70 43.55
N PHE A 4 33.45 38.61 43.27
CA PHE A 4 32.08 38.27 42.82
C PHE A 4 31.84 38.45 41.31
N ILE A 5 32.81 38.96 40.54
CA ILE A 5 32.59 39.35 39.13
C ILE A 5 33.07 38.29 38.12
N ARG A 6 33.84 37.26 38.54
CA ARG A 6 34.41 36.27 37.60
C ARG A 6 33.53 35.05 37.29
N SER A 7 32.40 34.84 37.96
CA SER A 7 31.52 33.69 37.69
C SER A 7 30.41 33.99 36.67
N LEU A 8 30.03 35.25 36.44
CA LEU A 8 28.92 35.61 35.54
C LEU A 8 29.24 35.40 34.04
N ASN A 9 30.52 35.50 33.63
CA ASN A 9 30.89 35.37 32.22
C ASN A 9 30.92 33.91 31.71
N LYS A 10 30.99 32.90 32.58
CA LYS A 10 30.97 31.48 32.16
C LYS A 10 29.56 30.95 31.92
N TYR A 11 28.57 31.47 32.62
CA TYR A 11 27.16 31.06 32.43
C TYR A 11 26.49 31.80 31.27
N ALA A 12 26.89 33.03 30.96
CA ALA A 12 26.40 33.75 29.78
C ALA A 12 26.87 33.10 28.45
N ALA A 13 28.10 32.58 28.40
CA ALA A 13 28.62 31.90 27.22
C ALA A 13 27.96 30.53 26.97
N LEU A 14 27.64 29.77 28.04
CA LEU A 14 26.89 28.51 27.94
C LEU A 14 25.41 28.73 27.58
N ALA A 15 24.78 29.80 28.09
CA ALA A 15 23.41 30.15 27.74
C ALA A 15 23.28 30.60 26.28
N LEU A 16 24.28 31.30 25.73
CA LEU A 16 24.28 31.70 24.31
C LEU A 16 24.56 30.53 23.35
N THR A 17 25.34 29.52 23.74
CA THR A 17 25.52 28.31 22.91
C THR A 17 24.31 27.38 22.97
N ALA A 18 23.61 27.32 24.12
CA ALA A 18 22.33 26.61 24.23
C ALA A 18 21.21 27.32 23.44
N LEU A 19 21.15 28.66 23.44
CA LEU A 19 20.17 29.39 22.63
C LEU A 19 20.49 29.37 21.13
N ALA A 20 21.77 29.39 20.72
CA ALA A 20 22.16 29.26 19.32
C ALA A 20 21.92 27.83 18.78
N ALA A 21 22.02 26.80 19.62
CA ALA A 21 21.62 25.43 19.27
C ALA A 21 20.09 25.27 19.18
N LEU A 22 19.29 26.07 19.91
CA LEU A 22 17.84 26.12 19.75
C LEU A 22 17.37 27.01 18.58
N ALA A 23 18.17 27.99 18.14
CA ALA A 23 17.81 28.93 17.08
C ALA A 23 18.36 28.56 15.69
N ALA A 24 19.26 27.57 15.58
CA ALA A 24 19.86 27.13 14.32
C ALA A 24 19.20 25.90 13.68
N THR A 25 18.11 25.37 14.25
CA THR A 25 17.16 24.57 13.48
C THR A 25 16.11 25.52 12.94
N HIS A 26 16.22 25.89 11.67
CA HIS A 26 15.02 26.08 10.87
C HIS A 26 14.27 24.76 10.95
N ALA A 27 13.41 24.64 11.96
CA ALA A 27 12.60 23.46 12.17
C ALA A 27 11.67 23.39 10.97
N PHE A 28 12.11 22.68 9.93
CA PHE A 28 11.21 21.81 9.23
C PHE A 28 10.53 21.00 10.33
N ALA A 29 9.38 21.48 10.79
CA ALA A 29 8.19 20.68 10.87
C ALA A 29 8.52 19.18 10.80
N SER A 30 8.95 18.58 11.91
CA SER A 30 9.31 17.16 11.87
C SER A 30 8.08 16.42 11.37
N LYS A 31 8.24 15.67 10.27
CA LYS A 31 7.19 14.82 9.74
C LYS A 31 6.68 13.92 10.85
N ASN A 32 5.38 13.65 10.86
CA ASN A 32 4.84 12.66 11.78
C ASN A 32 5.44 11.30 11.44
N VAL A 33 5.82 10.54 12.46
CA VAL A 33 6.29 9.16 12.33
C VAL A 33 5.39 8.28 13.18
N LEU A 34 4.84 7.22 12.59
CA LEU A 34 3.97 6.27 13.25
C LEU A 34 4.53 4.86 13.11
N ASP A 35 4.79 4.22 14.25
CA ASP A 35 5.23 2.84 14.28
C ASP A 35 4.08 1.90 13.96
N VAL A 36 4.29 1.02 12.97
CA VAL A 36 3.32 0.00 12.60
C VAL A 36 3.41 -1.15 13.60
N TRP A 37 2.28 -1.45 14.24
CA TRP A 37 2.20 -2.57 15.18
C TRP A 37 2.06 -3.91 14.44
N TYR A 38 2.90 -4.89 14.74
CA TYR A 38 2.74 -6.24 14.21
C TYR A 38 1.72 -7.03 15.04
N GLY A 39 0.57 -7.33 14.46
CA GLY A 39 -0.50 -8.08 15.11
C GLY A 39 -1.79 -8.08 14.32
N GLN A 40 -2.63 -9.08 14.62
CA GLN A 40 -3.97 -9.18 14.03
C GLN A 40 -4.88 -8.09 14.61
N VAL A 41 -5.67 -7.45 13.75
CA VAL A 41 -6.74 -6.56 14.20
C VAL A 41 -7.83 -7.40 14.85
N PRO A 42 -8.24 -7.13 16.10
CA PRO A 42 -9.29 -7.89 16.76
C PRO A 42 -10.63 -7.68 16.06
N GLY A 43 -11.58 -8.61 16.27
CA GLY A 43 -12.94 -8.50 15.71
C GLY A 43 -13.71 -7.25 16.15
N ALA A 44 -13.29 -6.62 17.25
CA ALA A 44 -13.69 -5.28 17.68
C ALA A 44 -12.45 -4.36 17.63
N PRO A 45 -12.10 -3.78 16.46
CA PRO A 45 -10.90 -2.97 16.28
C PRO A 45 -10.80 -1.79 17.25
N GLU A 46 -11.95 -1.22 17.65
CA GLU A 46 -12.06 -0.15 18.64
C GLU A 46 -11.46 -0.53 20.02
N SER A 47 -11.40 -1.81 20.37
CA SER A 47 -10.77 -2.27 21.62
C SER A 47 -9.26 -1.97 21.68
N LEU A 48 -8.61 -1.71 20.53
CA LEU A 48 -7.21 -1.29 20.48
C LEU A 48 -7.00 0.12 21.07
N LEU A 49 -8.04 0.96 21.14
CA LEU A 49 -7.95 2.27 21.80
C LEU A 49 -7.60 2.10 23.29
N ALA A 50 -8.25 1.15 23.96
CA ALA A 50 -8.02 0.89 25.38
C ALA A 50 -6.83 -0.05 25.64
N SER A 51 -6.67 -1.09 24.82
CA SER A 51 -5.67 -2.14 25.06
C SER A 51 -4.27 -1.81 24.53
N GLN A 52 -4.17 -0.93 23.53
CA GLN A 52 -2.92 -0.55 22.87
C GLN A 52 -2.88 0.97 22.60
N PRO A 53 -3.16 1.87 23.57
CA PRO A 53 -3.29 3.30 23.32
C PRO A 53 -2.06 3.94 22.66
N GLN A 54 -0.87 3.37 22.87
CA GLN A 54 0.39 3.85 22.32
C GLN A 54 0.54 3.69 20.80
N ILE A 55 -0.30 2.88 20.13
CA ILE A 55 -0.25 2.72 18.67
C ILE A 55 -1.04 3.81 17.93
N TRP A 56 -1.76 4.66 18.66
CA TRP A 56 -2.61 5.70 18.09
C TRP A 56 -1.87 7.04 18.05
N SER A 57 -1.85 7.66 16.88
CA SER A 57 -1.36 9.02 16.70
C SER A 57 -2.52 10.00 16.56
N PHE A 58 -2.63 10.91 17.52
CA PHE A 58 -3.52 12.07 17.50
C PHE A 58 -2.87 13.33 16.90
N ALA A 59 -1.68 13.21 16.28
CA ALA A 59 -0.88 14.33 15.79
C ALA A 59 -1.43 14.98 14.50
N PHE A 60 -2.73 15.26 14.44
CA PHE A 60 -3.37 15.99 13.36
C PHE A 60 -3.19 17.50 13.56
N ARG A 61 -3.19 18.22 12.43
CA ARG A 61 -3.06 19.68 12.38
C ARG A 61 -4.19 20.24 11.52
N PRO A 62 -4.66 21.47 11.76
CA PRO A 62 -5.57 22.15 10.84
C PRO A 62 -4.98 22.15 9.43
N TYR A 63 -5.81 21.93 8.43
CA TYR A 63 -5.37 21.86 7.05
C TYR A 63 -4.73 23.19 6.60
N GLY A 64 -3.58 23.10 5.92
CA GLY A 64 -2.81 24.27 5.50
C GLY A 64 -2.01 24.97 6.61
N ALA A 65 -2.15 24.57 7.88
CA ALA A 65 -1.36 25.13 8.98
C ALA A 65 0.09 24.62 8.99
N ALA A 66 0.98 25.38 9.62
CA ALA A 66 2.37 24.98 9.82
C ALA A 66 2.47 23.88 10.89
N ALA A 67 3.60 23.17 10.92
CA ALA A 67 3.79 22.07 11.87
C ALA A 67 3.92 22.46 13.35
N ALA A 68 4.08 23.74 13.63
CA ALA A 68 4.09 24.27 14.99
C ALA A 68 2.71 24.15 15.66
N ASP A 69 1.64 23.97 14.87
CA ASP A 69 0.25 23.94 15.34
C ASP A 69 -0.26 22.51 15.54
N LEU A 70 0.52 21.67 16.22
CA LEU A 70 0.12 20.31 16.57
C LEU A 70 -1.05 20.33 17.57
N TRP A 71 -2.18 19.74 17.18
CA TRP A 71 -3.28 19.47 18.10
C TRP A 71 -3.02 18.15 18.85
N SER A 72 -1.92 18.06 19.58
CA SER A 72 -1.62 16.91 20.43
C SER A 72 -1.94 17.24 21.89
N ASP A 73 -3.17 17.65 22.17
CA ASP A 73 -3.63 17.83 23.56
C ASP A 73 -3.81 16.44 24.20
N PRO A 74 -2.99 16.06 25.20
CA PRO A 74 -3.11 14.76 25.86
C PRO A 74 -4.47 14.53 26.51
N ILE A 75 -5.18 15.60 26.89
CA ILE A 75 -6.54 15.52 27.44
C ILE A 75 -7.53 15.15 26.32
N MET A 76 -7.37 15.71 25.12
CA MET A 76 -8.21 15.34 23.97
C MET A 76 -7.97 13.90 23.52
N ALA A 77 -6.71 13.46 23.50
CA ALA A 77 -6.39 12.05 23.26
C ALA A 77 -7.04 11.16 24.32
N ARG A 78 -6.91 11.51 25.61
CA ARG A 78 -7.52 10.74 26.70
C ARG A 78 -9.04 10.66 26.61
N ASN A 79 -9.72 11.79 26.37
CA ASN A 79 -11.18 11.83 26.30
C ASN A 79 -11.70 11.07 25.07
N ALA A 80 -11.03 11.21 23.91
CA ALA A 80 -11.35 10.43 22.72
C ALA A 80 -11.15 8.93 22.95
N LEU A 81 -10.05 8.53 23.61
CA LEU A 81 -9.78 7.13 24.00
C LEU A 81 -10.79 6.59 25.01
N ALA A 82 -11.34 7.45 25.88
CA ALA A 82 -12.39 7.10 26.84
C ALA A 82 -13.80 7.06 26.24
N GLY A 83 -13.97 7.44 24.97
CA GLY A 83 -15.29 7.52 24.33
C GLY A 83 -16.13 8.71 24.81
N GLU A 84 -15.50 9.72 25.42
CA GLU A 84 -16.17 10.90 25.95
C GLU A 84 -16.33 11.99 24.87
N ASP A 85 -17.22 12.96 25.13
CA ASP A 85 -17.33 14.16 24.30
C ASP A 85 -16.02 14.96 24.33
N ALA A 86 -15.62 15.46 23.16
CA ALA A 86 -14.42 16.25 22.97
C ALA A 86 -14.68 17.76 23.09
N GLY A 87 -15.78 18.16 23.73
CA GLY A 87 -16.13 19.56 23.98
C GLY A 87 -16.38 20.34 22.69
N GLY A 88 -17.10 19.74 21.74
CA GLY A 88 -17.42 20.36 20.44
C GLY A 88 -16.29 20.35 19.42
N LYS A 89 -15.19 19.63 19.68
CA LYS A 89 -14.10 19.40 18.71
C LYS A 89 -14.32 18.09 17.95
N SER A 90 -13.64 17.95 16.81
CA SER A 90 -13.65 16.75 15.97
C SER A 90 -12.27 16.02 15.97
N PRO A 91 -11.77 15.50 17.12
CA PRO A 91 -10.51 14.77 17.17
C PRO A 91 -10.44 13.65 16.14
N THR A 92 -9.25 13.49 15.57
CA THR A 92 -8.96 12.40 14.64
C THR A 92 -7.70 11.70 15.11
N ALA A 93 -7.69 10.37 15.05
CA ALA A 93 -6.52 9.58 15.33
C ALA A 93 -6.31 8.51 14.27
N VAL A 94 -5.06 8.15 14.05
CA VAL A 94 -4.67 7.09 13.12
C VAL A 94 -3.80 6.07 13.82
N ALA A 95 -4.05 4.80 13.56
CA ALA A 95 -3.19 3.69 13.93
C ALA A 95 -2.94 2.82 12.70
N VAL A 96 -1.76 2.20 12.63
CA VAL A 96 -1.43 1.26 11.55
C VAL A 96 -0.93 -0.04 12.15
N THR A 97 -1.48 -1.14 11.65
CA THR A 97 -1.16 -2.50 12.09
C THR A 97 -0.76 -3.33 10.88
N CYS A 98 0.00 -4.41 11.07
CA CYS A 98 0.33 -5.34 10.00
C CYS A 98 0.47 -6.78 10.48
N ASP A 99 0.32 -7.71 9.55
CA ASP A 99 0.44 -9.14 9.80
C ASP A 99 0.97 -9.88 8.55
N ALA A 100 0.74 -11.19 8.51
CA ALA A 100 1.15 -12.05 7.41
C ALA A 100 0.43 -11.78 6.07
N ASP A 101 -0.76 -11.16 6.12
CA ASP A 101 -1.68 -10.99 5.00
C ASP A 101 -1.67 -9.58 4.42
N GLY A 102 -1.35 -8.58 5.25
CA GLY A 102 -1.37 -7.18 4.83
C GLY A 102 -1.03 -6.18 5.94
N PHE A 103 -1.45 -4.94 5.73
CA PHE A 103 -1.50 -3.93 6.77
C PHE A 103 -2.88 -3.29 6.82
N THR A 104 -3.27 -2.80 7.99
CA THR A 104 -4.56 -2.16 8.22
C THR A 104 -4.34 -0.77 8.80
N VAL A 105 -4.95 0.22 8.15
CA VAL A 105 -5.04 1.60 8.64
C VAL A 105 -6.37 1.75 9.38
N LEU A 106 -6.29 2.18 10.63
CA LEU A 106 -7.43 2.47 11.49
C LEU A 106 -7.53 3.98 11.63
N VAL A 107 -8.70 4.56 11.31
CA VAL A 107 -8.93 6.00 11.46
C VAL A 107 -10.10 6.22 12.39
N LEU A 108 -9.80 6.69 13.61
CA LEU A 108 -10.81 7.13 14.56
C LEU A 108 -11.22 8.56 14.21
N CYS A 109 -12.52 8.75 13.99
CA CYS A 109 -13.12 10.04 13.76
C CYS A 109 -14.13 10.32 14.88
N VAL A 110 -13.73 11.15 15.85
CA VAL A 110 -14.66 11.64 16.88
C VAL A 110 -15.52 12.73 16.26
N GLU A 111 -16.82 12.65 16.49
CA GLU A 111 -17.85 13.51 15.91
C GLU A 111 -18.77 14.01 17.04
N ALA A 112 -18.49 15.22 17.56
CA ALA A 112 -19.32 15.80 18.61
C ALA A 112 -20.79 16.02 18.15
N ALA A 113 -20.98 16.28 16.85
CA ALA A 113 -22.30 16.51 16.27
C ALA A 113 -22.99 15.22 15.77
N LEU A 114 -22.45 14.03 16.05
CA LEU A 114 -22.94 12.75 15.49
C LEU A 114 -24.44 12.56 15.72
N HIS A 115 -24.86 12.57 16.98
CA HIS A 115 -26.25 12.32 17.37
C HIS A 115 -27.19 13.42 16.86
N ASP A 116 -26.75 14.67 16.94
CA ASP A 116 -27.47 15.84 16.46
C ASP A 116 -27.70 15.78 14.95
N ALA A 117 -26.68 15.40 14.18
CA ALA A 117 -26.78 15.23 12.74
C ALA A 117 -27.77 14.11 12.41
N ILE A 118 -27.63 12.94 13.03
CA ILE A 118 -28.55 11.80 12.84
C ILE A 118 -29.99 12.22 13.14
N ALA A 119 -30.22 12.90 14.27
CA ALA A 119 -31.55 13.31 14.68
C ALA A 119 -32.18 14.34 13.73
N ARG A 120 -31.40 15.26 13.16
CA ARG A 120 -31.91 16.35 12.30
C ARG A 120 -32.06 15.96 10.84
N THR A 121 -31.08 15.24 10.29
CA THR A 121 -30.98 14.97 8.85
C THR A 121 -31.22 13.51 8.51
N ASN A 122 -31.34 12.64 9.51
CA ASN A 122 -31.29 11.19 9.33
C ASN A 122 -30.00 10.73 8.61
N ALA A 123 -28.92 11.50 8.76
CA ALA A 123 -27.60 11.26 8.18
C ALA A 123 -26.48 11.67 9.16
N LEU A 124 -25.26 11.15 8.97
CA LEU A 124 -24.10 11.61 9.73
C LEU A 124 -23.61 12.99 9.28
N PRO A 125 -22.73 13.64 10.08
CA PRO A 125 -21.95 14.77 9.60
C PRO A 125 -21.25 14.40 8.27
N ASP A 126 -21.28 15.34 7.32
CA ASP A 126 -20.55 15.18 6.06
C ASP A 126 -19.05 15.28 6.36
N SER A 127 -18.42 14.11 6.46
CA SER A 127 -17.01 13.97 6.81
C SER A 127 -16.40 12.91 5.90
N TYR A 128 -15.31 13.30 5.26
CA TYR A 128 -14.64 12.53 4.21
C TYR A 128 -13.16 12.42 4.54
N CYS A 129 -12.62 11.21 4.44
CA CYS A 129 -11.18 10.99 4.64
C CYS A 129 -10.49 10.76 3.30
N GLU A 130 -9.42 11.49 3.03
CA GLU A 130 -8.50 11.22 1.95
C GLU A 130 -7.22 10.61 2.47
N ILE A 131 -6.86 9.45 1.94
CA ILE A 131 -5.64 8.72 2.32
C ILE A 131 -4.69 8.67 1.14
N TYR A 132 -3.42 8.94 1.44
CA TYR A 132 -2.31 8.88 0.50
C TYR A 132 -1.28 7.86 1.01
N VAL A 133 -0.85 6.93 0.16
CA VAL A 133 0.16 5.93 0.53
C VAL A 133 1.22 5.84 -0.56
N ALA A 134 2.48 6.02 -0.19
CA ALA A 134 3.61 5.85 -1.10
C ALA A 134 4.53 4.73 -0.58
N PRO A 135 4.43 3.52 -1.16
CA PRO A 135 5.19 2.36 -0.71
C PRO A 135 6.67 2.42 -1.14
N ASP A 136 7.53 1.70 -0.39
CA ASP A 136 8.97 1.55 -0.66
C ASP A 136 9.77 2.86 -0.73
N ASP A 137 9.47 3.81 0.16
CA ASP A 137 10.25 5.03 0.26
C ASP A 137 11.66 4.78 0.83
N ILE A 138 12.59 5.63 0.42
CA ILE A 138 14.00 5.64 0.83
C ILE A 138 14.39 6.93 1.54
N ASP A 139 13.41 7.69 2.05
CA ASP A 139 13.61 8.99 2.72
C ASP A 139 14.52 9.93 1.92
N ASN A 140 14.29 9.99 0.61
CA ASN A 140 14.95 10.96 -0.25
C ASN A 140 13.93 12.00 -0.74
N ARG A 141 14.41 13.10 -1.30
CA ARG A 141 13.52 14.16 -1.81
C ARG A 141 12.81 13.78 -3.10
N ASP A 142 13.14 12.63 -3.67
CA ASP A 142 12.56 12.22 -4.94
C ASP A 142 11.08 11.90 -4.74
N MET A 143 10.30 12.32 -5.72
CA MET A 143 8.87 12.06 -5.74
C MET A 143 8.66 10.60 -6.14
N ILE A 144 8.23 9.78 -5.18
CA ILE A 144 7.75 8.43 -5.47
C ILE A 144 6.26 8.46 -5.81
N PRO A 145 5.81 7.64 -6.78
CA PRO A 145 4.38 7.47 -7.05
C PRO A 145 3.62 7.07 -5.77
N TYR A 146 2.43 7.62 -5.59
CA TYR A 146 1.58 7.35 -4.44
C TYR A 146 0.15 7.04 -4.88
N TYR A 147 -0.54 6.27 -4.06
CA TYR A 147 -1.95 5.99 -4.21
C TYR A 147 -2.78 7.01 -3.44
N GLN A 148 -3.95 7.37 -3.98
CA GLN A 148 -4.94 8.22 -3.30
C GLN A 148 -6.28 7.51 -3.23
N PHE A 149 -6.90 7.59 -2.05
CA PHE A 149 -8.21 7.01 -1.76
C PHE A 149 -9.11 8.00 -1.06
N GLY A 150 -10.37 8.02 -1.47
CA GLY A 150 -11.45 8.68 -0.77
C GLY A 150 -12.27 7.69 0.04
N LEU A 151 -12.41 7.96 1.33
CA LEU A 151 -13.25 7.19 2.24
C LEU A 151 -14.43 8.05 2.67
N ASN A 152 -15.62 7.62 2.30
CA ASN A 152 -16.85 8.24 2.75
C ASN A 152 -17.44 7.44 3.91
N ALA A 153 -17.99 8.11 4.91
CA ALA A 153 -18.32 7.52 6.20
C ALA A 153 -19.28 6.31 6.16
N PHE A 154 -20.06 6.17 5.10
CA PHE A 154 -21.03 5.08 4.94
C PHE A 154 -20.94 4.30 3.64
N ALA A 155 -19.86 4.49 2.90
CA ALA A 155 -19.62 3.76 1.69
C ALA A 155 -18.91 2.44 2.04
N ASP A 156 -19.52 1.58 2.87
CA ASP A 156 -18.91 0.29 3.23
C ASP A 156 -18.58 -0.52 1.96
N GLY A 157 -17.33 -0.97 1.86
CA GLY A 157 -16.79 -1.64 0.68
C GLY A 157 -16.65 -0.76 -0.57
N LYS A 158 -16.88 0.54 -0.47
CA LYS A 158 -16.78 1.52 -1.57
C LYS A 158 -15.82 2.64 -1.18
N PHE A 159 -14.86 2.89 -2.04
CA PHE A 159 -13.93 4.01 -1.88
C PHE A 159 -13.67 4.61 -3.25
N ASP A 160 -13.41 5.92 -3.27
CA ASP A 160 -13.02 6.61 -4.49
C ASP A 160 -11.54 6.33 -4.71
N HIS A 161 -11.21 5.55 -5.74
CA HIS A 161 -9.84 5.39 -6.18
C HIS A 161 -9.54 6.37 -7.30
N PHE A 162 -8.47 7.15 -7.14
CA PHE A 162 -8.01 8.08 -8.16
C PHE A 162 -6.84 7.45 -8.91
N PRO A 163 -7.04 6.99 -10.17
CA PRO A 163 -6.02 6.27 -10.94
C PRO A 163 -5.02 7.26 -11.56
N TRP A 164 -4.31 8.01 -10.71
CA TRP A 164 -3.28 8.96 -11.15
C TRP A 164 -2.10 8.30 -11.87
N ILE A 165 -1.95 6.99 -11.71
CA ILE A 165 -0.79 6.25 -12.14
C ILE A 165 -1.22 5.20 -13.15
N VAL A 166 -0.45 5.11 -14.23
CA VAL A 166 -0.61 4.06 -15.25
C VAL A 166 -0.16 2.74 -14.64
N GLU A 167 -0.99 1.70 -14.78
CA GLU A 167 -0.61 0.38 -14.33
C GLU A 167 0.56 -0.17 -15.14
N ASP A 168 1.60 -0.62 -14.44
CA ASP A 168 2.73 -1.33 -15.04
C ASP A 168 3.08 -2.58 -14.21
N ARG A 169 4.15 -3.28 -14.63
CA ARG A 169 4.65 -4.50 -13.98
C ARG A 169 4.85 -4.33 -12.46
N ARG A 170 5.28 -3.13 -12.05
CA ARG A 170 5.64 -2.76 -10.69
C ARG A 170 4.59 -1.86 -10.04
N MET A 171 3.68 -1.24 -10.77
CA MET A 171 2.67 -0.35 -10.19
C MET A 171 1.28 -0.81 -10.56
N ARG A 172 0.51 -1.30 -9.59
CA ARG A 172 -0.81 -1.91 -9.82
C ARG A 172 -1.90 -1.09 -9.17
N THR A 173 -3.12 -1.13 -9.70
CA THR A 173 -4.29 -0.61 -8.98
C THR A 173 -4.50 -1.45 -7.72
N PRO A 174 -4.48 -0.84 -6.52
CA PRO A 174 -4.58 -1.56 -5.27
C PRO A 174 -6.03 -1.91 -4.91
N THR A 175 -7.02 -1.28 -5.56
CA THR A 175 -8.46 -1.46 -5.30
C THR A 175 -8.92 -2.92 -5.15
N PRO A 176 -8.51 -3.88 -6.01
CA PRO A 176 -8.93 -5.29 -5.86
C PRO A 176 -8.33 -6.02 -4.65
N TYR A 177 -7.39 -5.37 -3.95
CA TYR A 177 -6.61 -5.91 -2.84
C TYR A 177 -6.87 -5.14 -1.55
N MET A 178 -7.93 -4.32 -1.53
CA MET A 178 -8.30 -3.49 -0.40
C MET A 178 -9.68 -3.87 0.12
N ASP A 179 -9.86 -3.80 1.43
CA ASP A 179 -11.16 -3.89 2.09
C ASP A 179 -11.37 -2.65 2.95
N PHE A 180 -12.58 -2.11 2.96
CA PHE A 180 -12.93 -0.91 3.69
C PHE A 180 -14.24 -1.10 4.43
N LYS A 181 -14.23 -0.83 5.74
CA LYS A 181 -15.40 -0.90 6.60
C LYS A 181 -15.43 0.29 7.55
N THR A 182 -16.63 0.78 7.85
CA THR A 182 -16.84 1.76 8.90
C THR A 182 -17.62 1.14 10.04
N ARG A 183 -17.18 1.39 11.28
CA ARG A 183 -17.88 0.99 12.50
C ARG A 183 -18.36 2.24 13.23
N LEU A 184 -19.65 2.31 13.53
CA LEU A 184 -20.20 3.36 14.37
C LEU A 184 -19.78 3.15 15.82
N LEU A 185 -19.39 4.24 16.48
CA LEU A 185 -19.04 4.31 17.89
C LEU A 185 -19.99 5.30 18.59
N PRO A 186 -20.10 5.28 19.93
CA PRO A 186 -20.98 6.21 20.65
C PRO A 186 -20.69 7.69 20.37
N ASN A 187 -19.42 8.07 20.21
CA ASN A 187 -18.99 9.46 20.02
C ASN A 187 -18.38 9.71 18.62
N GLY A 188 -18.61 8.83 17.65
CA GLY A 188 -17.99 8.94 16.33
C GLY A 188 -18.06 7.68 15.51
N TYR A 189 -17.02 7.44 14.71
CA TYR A 189 -16.88 6.22 13.94
C TYR A 189 -15.41 5.85 13.71
N LEU A 190 -15.18 4.61 13.31
CA LEU A 190 -13.88 4.04 13.04
C LEU A 190 -13.85 3.48 11.63
N HIS A 191 -12.97 4.02 10.79
CA HIS A 191 -12.62 3.40 9.51
C HIS A 191 -11.59 2.31 9.71
N VAL A 192 -11.83 1.17 9.06
CA VAL A 192 -10.93 0.03 9.00
C VAL A 192 -10.60 -0.20 7.53
N LEU A 193 -9.41 0.20 7.11
CA LEU A 193 -8.92 0.06 5.74
C LEU A 193 -7.81 -0.99 5.72
N ASN A 194 -8.10 -2.15 5.16
CA ASN A 194 -7.13 -3.22 4.99
C ASN A 194 -6.52 -3.18 3.59
N PHE A 195 -5.22 -3.39 3.52
CA PHE A 195 -4.45 -3.54 2.31
C PHE A 195 -3.76 -4.90 2.31
N SER A 196 -4.10 -5.77 1.36
CA SER A 196 -3.38 -7.02 1.14
C SER A 196 -1.96 -6.75 0.62
N TRP A 197 -1.00 -7.52 1.12
CA TRP A 197 0.38 -7.46 0.61
C TRP A 197 0.47 -7.75 -0.89
N GLU A 198 -0.53 -8.39 -1.50
CA GLU A 198 -0.57 -8.62 -2.95
C GLU A 198 -0.53 -7.33 -3.78
N ALA A 199 -1.06 -6.22 -3.25
CA ALA A 199 -0.95 -4.91 -3.91
C ALA A 199 0.49 -4.42 -4.00
N PHE A 200 1.35 -4.87 -3.08
CA PHE A 200 2.71 -4.36 -2.85
C PHE A 200 3.74 -5.49 -2.81
N TRP A 201 3.49 -6.59 -3.52
CA TRP A 201 4.30 -7.81 -3.45
C TRP A 201 5.79 -7.56 -3.77
N ASP A 202 6.10 -6.55 -4.60
CA ASP A 202 7.46 -6.15 -4.98
C ASP A 202 8.06 -5.05 -4.09
N LYS A 203 7.28 -4.52 -3.14
CA LYS A 203 7.61 -3.36 -2.29
C LYS A 203 7.54 -3.66 -0.80
N LEU A 204 7.59 -4.93 -0.42
CA LEU A 204 7.48 -5.34 0.98
C LEU A 204 8.48 -4.58 1.88
N PRO A 205 8.06 -4.10 3.06
CA PRO A 205 8.88 -3.28 3.94
C PRO A 205 9.85 -4.14 4.78
N MET A 206 10.68 -4.93 4.10
CA MET A 206 11.56 -5.95 4.71
C MET A 206 13.01 -5.82 4.27
N LYS A 207 13.38 -4.69 3.67
CA LYS A 207 14.74 -4.45 3.18
C LYS A 207 15.67 -4.27 4.39
N ASP A 208 16.94 -4.61 4.21
CA ASP A 208 17.96 -4.39 5.24
C ASP A 208 18.33 -2.89 5.30
N ARG A 209 17.42 -2.11 5.88
CA ARG A 209 17.52 -0.66 6.08
C ARG A 209 17.38 -0.35 7.57
N ALA A 210 17.92 0.79 8.00
CA ALA A 210 17.79 1.25 9.37
C ALA A 210 16.31 1.30 9.80
N ASP A 211 15.48 1.88 8.93
CA ASP A 211 14.04 1.98 9.06
C ASP A 211 13.35 1.56 7.75
N ASN A 212 12.27 0.80 7.87
CA ASN A 212 11.41 0.39 6.75
C ASN A 212 10.25 1.38 6.60
N PHE A 213 10.57 2.59 6.13
CA PHE A 213 9.57 3.66 5.99
C PHE A 213 8.78 3.55 4.70
N TRP A 214 7.46 3.72 4.82
CA TRP A 214 6.61 4.16 3.73
C TRP A 214 6.05 5.55 4.04
N ARG A 215 5.71 6.34 3.02
CA ARG A 215 5.02 7.61 3.25
C ARG A 215 3.53 7.39 3.36
N MET A 216 2.90 8.13 4.27
CA MET A 216 1.47 8.19 4.38
C MET A 216 1.02 9.62 4.69
N SER A 217 -0.10 10.02 4.13
CA SER A 217 -0.86 11.18 4.59
C SER A 217 -2.32 10.80 4.71
N LEU A 218 -2.99 11.46 5.64
CA LEU A 218 -4.41 11.30 5.88
C LEU A 218 -4.97 12.68 6.17
N ILE A 219 -6.00 13.05 5.41
CA ILE A 219 -6.76 14.28 5.58
C ILE A 219 -8.18 13.88 5.92
N ARG A 220 -8.73 14.42 7.00
CA ARG A 220 -10.15 14.35 7.27
C ARG A 220 -10.76 15.72 7.03
N TRP A 221 -11.70 15.79 6.11
CA TRP A 221 -12.46 16.98 5.80
C TRP A 221 -13.62 17.12 6.77
N VAL A 222 -13.36 17.82 7.86
CA VAL A 222 -14.34 18.25 8.88
C VAL A 222 -13.92 19.64 9.35
N ASP A 223 -14.85 20.58 9.49
CA ASP A 223 -14.60 21.94 10.01
C ASP A 223 -13.41 22.68 9.35
N GLY A 224 -13.27 22.57 8.02
CA GLY A 224 -12.16 23.17 7.26
C GLY A 224 -10.95 22.25 7.04
N GLY A 225 -10.97 21.05 7.62
CA GLY A 225 -10.02 19.98 7.36
C GLY A 225 -8.92 19.86 8.41
N VAL A 226 -8.53 18.62 8.70
CA VAL A 226 -7.36 18.29 9.53
C VAL A 226 -6.50 17.25 8.82
N SER A 227 -5.18 17.37 8.96
CA SER A 227 -4.22 16.49 8.29
C SER A 227 -3.17 15.93 9.24
N TRP A 228 -2.85 14.66 9.04
CA TRP A 228 -1.74 13.97 9.69
C TRP A 228 -0.42 14.09 8.91
N GLY A 229 -0.45 14.30 7.60
CA GLY A 229 0.73 14.18 6.73
C GLY A 229 0.92 15.34 5.75
N GLY A 230 0.43 16.54 6.06
CA GLY A 230 0.62 17.72 5.22
C GLY A 230 -0.56 18.05 4.30
N VAL A 231 -0.29 18.62 3.13
CA VAL A 231 -1.31 19.18 2.23
C VAL A 231 -1.55 18.24 1.04
N VAL A 232 -2.73 18.32 0.43
CA VAL A 232 -3.08 17.56 -0.79
C VAL A 232 -1.95 17.66 -1.83
N HIS A 233 -1.58 16.52 -2.40
CA HIS A 233 -0.53 16.37 -3.43
C HIS A 233 0.88 16.87 -3.08
N GLU A 234 1.17 17.26 -1.83
CA GLU A 234 2.52 17.63 -1.40
C GLU A 234 3.26 16.43 -0.79
N ALA A 235 3.56 15.43 -1.63
CA ALA A 235 4.15 14.15 -1.21
C ALA A 235 5.48 14.27 -0.43
N SER A 236 6.19 15.38 -0.60
CA SER A 236 7.40 15.69 0.17
C SER A 236 7.12 15.95 1.66
N ARG A 237 5.87 16.28 2.04
CA ARG A 237 5.44 16.55 3.42
C ARG A 237 4.71 15.40 4.10
N PHE A 238 4.44 14.31 3.38
CA PHE A 238 3.81 13.12 3.95
C PHE A 238 4.59 12.64 5.17
N GLY A 239 3.83 12.17 6.18
CA GLY A 239 4.40 11.49 7.33
C GLY A 239 4.97 10.14 6.94
N TYR A 240 5.61 9.48 7.91
CA TYR A 240 6.17 8.15 7.75
C TYR A 240 5.41 7.14 8.59
N ILE A 241 5.06 6.01 7.98
CA ILE A 241 4.76 4.79 8.73
C ILE A 241 6.01 3.93 8.75
N ARG A 242 6.42 3.48 9.93
CA ARG A 242 7.62 2.66 10.12
C ARG A 242 7.22 1.23 10.38
N PHE A 243 7.50 0.36 9.42
CA PHE A 243 7.28 -1.06 9.62
C PHE A 243 8.30 -1.65 10.59
N PRO A 244 7.89 -2.67 11.38
CA PRO A 244 8.78 -3.32 12.32
C PRO A 244 9.92 -4.03 11.58
N ARG A 245 11.00 -4.33 12.32
CA ARG A 245 11.99 -5.30 11.84
C ARG A 245 11.39 -6.69 11.97
N PHE A 246 10.83 -7.19 10.87
CA PHE A 246 10.28 -8.55 10.82
C PHE A 246 11.36 -9.59 11.13
N THR A 247 11.02 -10.54 12.00
CA THR A 247 11.80 -11.75 12.24
C THR A 247 11.93 -12.60 10.97
N PRO A 248 12.95 -13.47 10.85
CA PRO A 248 13.06 -14.39 9.73
C PRO A 248 11.77 -15.19 9.49
N GLU A 249 11.12 -15.67 10.55
CA GLU A 249 9.90 -16.46 10.50
C GLU A 249 8.72 -15.65 9.96
N GLN A 250 8.58 -14.38 10.39
CA GLN A 250 7.54 -13.48 9.87
C GLN A 250 7.75 -13.15 8.39
N ARG A 251 9.00 -12.90 7.98
CA ARG A 251 9.34 -12.66 6.56
C ARG A 251 9.01 -13.88 5.71
N ALA A 252 9.38 -15.07 6.18
CA ALA A 252 9.09 -16.33 5.51
C ALA A 252 7.57 -16.55 5.38
N GLU A 253 6.81 -16.30 6.45
CA GLU A 253 5.35 -16.46 6.44
C GLU A 253 4.67 -15.50 5.45
N ILE A 254 5.01 -14.21 5.45
CA ILE A 254 4.45 -13.23 4.51
C ILE A 254 4.75 -13.62 3.07
N ARG A 255 6.02 -13.93 2.76
CA ARG A 255 6.46 -14.34 1.42
C ARG A 255 5.75 -15.63 0.98
N PHE A 256 5.61 -16.60 1.87
CA PHE A 256 4.92 -17.86 1.58
C PHE A 256 3.44 -17.65 1.24
N ARG A 257 2.70 -16.87 2.05
CA ARG A 257 1.30 -16.54 1.75
C ARG A 257 1.15 -15.83 0.42
N LEU A 258 2.03 -14.88 0.13
CA LEU A 258 2.06 -14.20 -1.16
C LEU A 258 2.28 -15.16 -2.32
N LEU A 259 3.22 -16.11 -2.20
CA LEU A 259 3.46 -17.12 -3.22
C LEU A 259 2.23 -18.02 -3.43
N GLN A 260 1.54 -18.42 -2.35
CA GLN A 260 0.29 -19.20 -2.46
C GLN A 260 -0.79 -18.41 -3.21
N ARG A 261 -0.97 -17.13 -2.88
CA ARG A 261 -1.96 -16.27 -3.55
C ARG A 261 -1.59 -15.99 -5.01
N ALA A 262 -0.32 -15.73 -5.29
CA ALA A 262 0.23 -15.55 -6.64
C ALA A 262 -0.01 -16.81 -7.49
N TRP A 263 0.27 -17.99 -6.91
CA TRP A 263 0.01 -19.28 -7.54
C TRP A 263 -1.47 -19.47 -7.86
N THR A 264 -2.36 -19.25 -6.88
CA THR A 264 -3.81 -19.34 -7.10
C THR A 264 -4.28 -18.39 -8.20
N ARG A 265 -3.75 -17.17 -8.26
CA ARG A 265 -4.07 -16.20 -9.31
C ARG A 265 -3.58 -16.66 -10.68
N PHE A 266 -2.34 -17.12 -10.79
CA PHE A 266 -1.80 -17.72 -12.01
C PHE A 266 -2.67 -18.90 -12.47
N ARG A 267 -3.04 -19.82 -11.57
CA ARG A 267 -3.89 -20.97 -11.90
C ARG A 267 -5.27 -20.57 -12.39
N LYS A 268 -5.89 -19.55 -11.78
CA LYS A 268 -7.17 -18.97 -12.26
C LYS A 268 -7.02 -18.37 -13.66
N LEU A 269 -5.94 -17.65 -13.92
CA LEU A 269 -5.67 -17.04 -15.23
C LEU A 269 -5.40 -18.09 -16.30
N HIS A 270 -4.54 -19.07 -16.03
CA HIS A 270 -4.24 -20.20 -16.90
C HIS A 270 -5.49 -21.05 -17.24
N ALA A 271 -6.46 -21.15 -16.32
CA ALA A 271 -7.70 -21.85 -16.60
C ALA A 271 -8.60 -21.15 -17.64
N GLN A 272 -8.41 -19.86 -17.88
CA GLN A 272 -9.22 -19.10 -18.85
C GLN A 272 -8.87 -19.48 -20.29
N PRO A 273 -9.85 -19.54 -21.21
CA PRO A 273 -9.63 -19.94 -22.61
C PRO A 273 -8.52 -19.16 -23.35
N ALA A 274 -8.30 -17.89 -22.99
CA ALA A 274 -7.29 -17.04 -23.60
C ALA A 274 -5.84 -17.40 -23.22
N TYR A 275 -5.63 -18.20 -22.17
CA TYR A 275 -4.32 -18.61 -21.66
C TYR A 275 -4.17 -20.12 -21.53
N ASN A 276 -5.26 -20.87 -21.67
CA ASN A 276 -5.28 -22.30 -21.44
C ASN A 276 -4.66 -23.06 -22.61
N THR A 277 -3.50 -23.68 -22.36
CA THR A 277 -2.78 -24.48 -23.36
C THR A 277 -3.19 -25.95 -23.38
N THR A 278 -4.19 -26.34 -22.57
CA THR A 278 -4.59 -27.74 -22.36
C THR A 278 -6.06 -28.03 -22.70
N ARG A 279 -6.95 -27.02 -22.69
CA ARG A 279 -8.39 -27.17 -23.03
C ARG A 279 -8.82 -26.21 -24.13
N GLY A 280 -8.57 -26.58 -25.38
CA GLY A 280 -9.26 -26.01 -26.55
C GLY A 280 -10.33 -26.98 -27.04
N TRP A 281 -11.54 -26.47 -27.34
CA TRP A 281 -12.73 -27.25 -27.70
C TRP A 281 -12.65 -28.11 -29.00
N ALA A 282 -11.48 -28.30 -29.62
CA ALA A 282 -11.41 -29.10 -30.86
C ALA A 282 -10.04 -29.66 -31.30
N ALA A 283 -8.93 -29.57 -30.54
CA ALA A 283 -7.67 -30.18 -30.99
C ALA A 283 -6.64 -30.33 -29.85
N PRO A 284 -5.77 -31.36 -29.90
CA PRO A 284 -4.53 -31.38 -29.11
C PRO A 284 -3.69 -30.13 -29.43
N TRP A 285 -3.00 -29.61 -28.41
CA TRP A 285 -2.18 -28.40 -28.49
C TRP A 285 -0.69 -28.76 -28.47
N PRO A 286 0.15 -28.19 -29.36
CA PRO A 286 -0.19 -27.28 -30.47
C PRO A 286 -1.12 -27.96 -31.49
N ARG A 287 -1.92 -27.18 -32.24
CA ARG A 287 -2.69 -27.76 -33.36
C ARG A 287 -1.68 -28.32 -34.36
N GLU A 288 -1.56 -29.65 -34.41
CA GLU A 288 -0.67 -30.36 -35.33
C GLU A 288 -1.34 -30.64 -36.68
N ASP A 289 -2.62 -30.27 -36.83
CA ASP A 289 -3.39 -30.44 -38.06
C ASP A 289 -2.75 -29.61 -39.18
N LYS A 290 -1.92 -30.26 -40.01
CA LYS A 290 -1.15 -29.63 -41.09
C LYS A 290 -1.97 -28.69 -41.97
N PHE A 291 -3.22 -29.05 -42.30
CA PHE A 291 -4.12 -28.20 -43.08
C PHE A 291 -4.44 -26.87 -42.38
N ILE A 292 -4.67 -26.89 -41.06
CA ILE A 292 -4.97 -25.70 -40.28
C ILE A 292 -3.71 -24.86 -40.12
N VAL A 293 -2.57 -25.48 -39.81
CA VAL A 293 -1.28 -24.79 -39.71
C VAL A 293 -0.93 -24.10 -41.04
N ASP A 294 -0.99 -24.84 -42.15
CA ASP A 294 -0.67 -24.32 -43.48
C ASP A 294 -1.65 -23.23 -43.95
N ALA A 295 -2.96 -23.36 -43.65
CA ALA A 295 -3.96 -22.35 -44.00
C ALA A 295 -3.86 -21.07 -43.16
N LEU A 296 -3.44 -21.21 -41.89
CA LEU A 296 -3.28 -20.10 -40.96
C LEU A 296 -1.95 -19.36 -41.15
N ASP A 297 -0.90 -20.04 -41.62
CA ASP A 297 0.41 -19.42 -41.92
C ASP A 297 0.28 -18.32 -43.01
N GLY A 298 -0.74 -18.44 -43.88
CA GLY A 298 -1.06 -17.44 -44.91
C GLY A 298 -2.03 -16.33 -44.51
N LEU A 299 -2.58 -16.33 -43.28
CA LEU A 299 -3.63 -15.39 -42.85
C LEU A 299 -3.38 -14.83 -41.43
N PRO A 300 -2.26 -14.13 -41.20
CA PRO A 300 -1.83 -13.67 -39.87
C PRO A 300 -2.80 -12.65 -39.22
N GLU A 301 -3.64 -11.99 -40.02
CA GLU A 301 -4.56 -10.93 -39.55
C GLU A 301 -5.85 -11.45 -38.90
N THR A 302 -6.06 -12.78 -38.84
CA THR A 302 -7.37 -13.37 -38.47
C THR A 302 -7.47 -13.85 -37.02
N PHE A 303 -6.42 -13.73 -36.21
CA PHE A 303 -6.43 -14.27 -34.85
C PHE A 303 -7.06 -13.30 -33.84
N ILE A 304 -8.07 -13.79 -33.11
CA ILE A 304 -8.77 -13.03 -32.07
C ILE A 304 -8.03 -13.18 -30.71
N HIS A 305 -7.25 -14.26 -30.52
CA HIS A 305 -6.61 -14.60 -29.25
C HIS A 305 -5.22 -15.25 -29.38
N TYR A 306 -4.36 -15.09 -28.36
CA TYR A 306 -3.02 -15.67 -28.27
C TYR A 306 -2.99 -17.19 -28.47
N THR A 307 -4.04 -17.87 -27.98
CA THR A 307 -4.21 -19.32 -28.08
C THR A 307 -4.76 -19.76 -29.44
N GLN A 308 -4.88 -18.89 -30.43
CA GLN A 308 -5.30 -19.27 -31.79
C GLN A 308 -4.15 -19.14 -32.79
N ASP A 309 -3.14 -18.34 -32.46
CA ASP A 309 -1.93 -18.23 -33.27
C ASP A 309 -1.04 -19.47 -33.04
N PRO A 310 -0.85 -20.33 -34.05
CA PRO A 310 -0.09 -21.57 -33.90
C PRO A 310 1.39 -21.32 -33.59
N VAL A 311 1.97 -20.23 -34.09
CA VAL A 311 3.37 -19.89 -33.87
C VAL A 311 3.57 -19.37 -32.44
N PHE A 312 2.74 -18.41 -32.02
CA PHE A 312 2.83 -17.83 -30.68
C PHE A 312 2.42 -18.81 -29.57
N SER A 313 1.54 -19.77 -29.86
CA SER A 313 1.10 -20.77 -28.88
C SER A 313 2.25 -21.56 -28.24
N ARG A 314 3.36 -21.76 -28.96
CA ARG A 314 4.58 -22.40 -28.42
C ARG A 314 5.23 -21.53 -27.35
N THR A 315 5.34 -20.22 -27.60
CA THR A 315 5.83 -19.24 -26.62
C THR A 315 4.91 -19.19 -25.40
N LEU A 316 3.59 -19.15 -25.61
CA LEU A 316 2.62 -19.19 -24.50
C LEU A 316 2.78 -20.47 -23.66
N LYS A 317 2.93 -21.63 -24.29
CA LYS A 317 3.19 -22.91 -23.60
C LYS A 317 4.47 -22.86 -22.78
N GLN A 318 5.57 -22.34 -23.35
CA GLN A 318 6.81 -22.19 -22.61
C GLN A 318 6.63 -21.30 -21.37
N LEU A 319 5.97 -20.14 -21.51
CA LEU A 319 5.68 -19.26 -20.39
C LEU A 319 4.89 -19.99 -19.31
N VAL A 320 3.85 -20.75 -19.67
CA VAL A 320 3.06 -21.56 -18.73
C VAL A 320 3.91 -22.62 -18.03
N ASP A 321 4.69 -23.40 -18.78
CA ASP A 321 5.52 -24.48 -18.23
C ASP A 321 6.55 -23.95 -17.23
N GLU A 322 7.19 -22.81 -17.53
CA GLU A 322 8.13 -22.13 -16.63
C GLU A 322 7.48 -21.76 -15.29
N ARG A 323 6.21 -21.30 -15.29
CA ARG A 323 5.49 -20.98 -14.05
C ARG A 323 5.07 -22.26 -13.33
N LEU A 324 4.62 -23.28 -14.06
CA LEU A 324 4.25 -24.57 -13.46
C LEU A 324 5.44 -25.23 -12.75
N ALA A 325 6.65 -25.08 -13.28
CA ALA A 325 7.89 -25.57 -12.68
C ALA A 325 8.22 -24.92 -11.32
N LEU A 326 7.56 -23.82 -10.93
CA LEU A 326 7.73 -23.19 -9.61
C LEU A 326 7.04 -23.98 -8.48
N ALA A 327 6.08 -24.86 -8.78
CA ALA A 327 5.25 -25.52 -7.76
C ALA A 327 6.05 -26.29 -6.69
N PRO A 328 7.08 -27.10 -7.02
CA PRO A 328 7.89 -27.78 -6.02
C PRO A 328 8.63 -26.81 -5.09
N GLY A 329 9.13 -25.70 -5.64
CA GLY A 329 9.82 -24.67 -4.87
C GLY A 329 8.87 -23.93 -3.92
N ILE A 330 7.63 -23.65 -4.34
CA ILE A 330 6.62 -23.08 -3.45
C ILE A 330 6.31 -24.05 -2.31
N ALA A 331 6.18 -25.35 -2.60
CA ALA A 331 5.90 -26.37 -1.59
C ALA A 331 7.03 -26.52 -0.56
N ALA A 332 8.28 -26.39 -0.98
CA ALA A 332 9.47 -26.48 -0.12
C ALA A 332 9.91 -25.15 0.51
N PHE A 333 9.21 -24.04 0.22
CA PHE A 333 9.68 -22.69 0.52
C PHE A 333 10.10 -22.46 1.98
N LYS A 334 9.29 -22.93 2.94
CA LYS A 334 9.57 -22.74 4.37
C LYS A 334 10.80 -23.50 4.87
N GLU A 335 11.21 -24.53 4.16
CA GLU A 335 12.38 -25.35 4.49
C GLU A 335 13.67 -24.82 3.85
N MET A 336 13.57 -23.83 2.95
CA MET A 336 14.72 -23.21 2.31
C MET A 336 15.49 -22.31 3.29
N PRO A 337 16.82 -22.19 3.16
CA PRO A 337 17.62 -21.14 3.79
C PRO A 337 17.06 -19.73 3.51
N ALA A 338 17.27 -18.78 4.42
CA ALA A 338 16.63 -17.46 4.34
C ALA A 338 17.02 -16.63 3.09
N ASP A 339 18.26 -16.77 2.62
CA ASP A 339 18.77 -16.16 1.39
C ASP A 339 18.17 -16.83 0.14
N GLU A 340 18.04 -18.16 0.15
CA GLU A 340 17.33 -18.90 -0.90
C GLU A 340 15.85 -18.56 -0.95
N GLN A 341 15.18 -18.38 0.20
CA GLN A 341 13.79 -17.93 0.28
C GLN A 341 13.61 -16.57 -0.39
N GLU A 342 14.52 -15.62 -0.14
CA GLU A 342 14.44 -14.30 -0.75
C GLU A 342 14.63 -14.34 -2.27
N ALA A 343 15.67 -15.03 -2.73
CA ALA A 343 15.94 -15.17 -4.15
C ALA A 343 14.79 -15.91 -4.87
N PHE A 344 14.27 -16.99 -4.28
CA PHE A 344 13.14 -17.73 -4.81
C PHE A 344 11.88 -16.85 -4.85
N TYR A 345 11.57 -16.16 -3.75
CA TYR A 345 10.42 -15.27 -3.66
C TYR A 345 10.45 -14.20 -4.75
N ASN A 346 11.56 -13.47 -4.88
CA ASN A 346 11.70 -12.37 -5.83
C ASN A 346 11.45 -12.84 -7.27
N ARG A 347 11.98 -14.00 -7.64
CA ARG A 347 11.75 -14.61 -8.97
C ARG A 347 10.32 -15.11 -9.14
N ALA A 348 9.85 -15.93 -8.19
CA ALA A 348 8.57 -16.64 -8.33
C ALA A 348 7.37 -15.68 -8.23
N ALA A 349 7.39 -14.73 -7.29
CA ALA A 349 6.34 -13.73 -7.16
C ALA A 349 6.22 -12.88 -8.43
N ASP A 350 7.35 -12.43 -9.00
CA ASP A 350 7.37 -11.67 -10.25
C ASP A 350 6.76 -12.48 -11.41
N MET A 351 7.22 -13.72 -11.63
CA MET A 351 6.70 -14.59 -12.70
C MET A 351 5.20 -14.89 -12.57
N LEU A 352 4.71 -15.09 -11.34
CA LEU A 352 3.32 -15.50 -11.08
C LEU A 352 2.36 -14.33 -11.12
N PHE A 353 2.69 -13.23 -10.43
CA PHE A 353 1.84 -12.05 -10.42
C PHE A 353 1.80 -11.40 -11.82
N ASN A 354 2.90 -11.38 -12.57
CA ASN A 354 3.00 -10.72 -13.86
C ASN A 354 2.77 -11.62 -15.08
N PHE A 355 2.23 -12.83 -14.91
CA PHE A 355 2.01 -13.75 -16.03
C PHE A 355 1.25 -13.11 -17.21
N ARG A 356 0.18 -12.34 -16.93
CA ARG A 356 -0.55 -11.61 -17.97
C ARG A 356 0.33 -10.63 -18.74
N TYR A 357 1.10 -9.81 -18.02
CA TYR A 357 2.03 -8.84 -18.61
C TYR A 357 3.11 -9.54 -19.45
N ASP A 358 3.62 -10.68 -19.00
CA ASP A 358 4.62 -11.46 -19.73
C ASP A 358 4.08 -11.98 -21.07
N VAL A 359 2.83 -12.47 -21.07
CA VAL A 359 2.14 -12.92 -22.29
C VAL A 359 1.88 -11.76 -23.23
N GLU A 360 1.30 -10.66 -22.73
CA GLU A 360 1.01 -9.46 -23.53
C GLU A 360 2.28 -8.90 -24.16
N LYS A 361 3.35 -8.74 -23.37
CA LYS A 361 4.65 -8.26 -23.86
C LYS A 361 5.24 -9.18 -24.93
N ALA A 362 5.25 -10.49 -24.68
CA ALA A 362 5.77 -11.46 -25.64
C ALA A 362 4.97 -11.44 -26.96
N TYR A 363 3.64 -11.27 -26.87
CA TYR A 363 2.79 -11.18 -28.05
C TYR A 363 3.01 -9.90 -28.84
N THR A 364 3.12 -8.76 -28.16
CA THR A 364 3.45 -7.47 -28.80
C THR A 364 4.76 -7.58 -29.57
N SER A 365 5.84 -8.09 -28.95
CA SER A 365 7.11 -8.28 -29.64
C SER A 365 6.98 -9.21 -30.86
N TYR A 366 6.24 -10.31 -30.72
CA TYR A 366 5.98 -11.23 -31.83
C TYR A 366 5.22 -10.58 -33.00
N VAL A 367 4.23 -9.72 -32.71
CA VAL A 367 3.49 -8.97 -33.74
C VAL A 367 4.37 -7.91 -34.40
N ASP A 368 5.14 -7.15 -33.61
CA ASP A 368 6.06 -6.13 -34.11
C ASP A 368 7.12 -6.75 -35.05
N ASP A 369 7.72 -7.87 -34.65
CA ASP A 369 8.68 -8.60 -35.48
C ASP A 369 8.05 -9.01 -36.82
N LYS A 370 6.77 -9.40 -36.85
CA LYS A 370 6.07 -9.75 -38.10
C LYS A 370 5.75 -8.54 -38.97
N LEU A 371 5.25 -7.46 -38.38
CA LEU A 371 4.82 -6.27 -39.12
C LEU A 371 6.00 -5.47 -39.69
N PHE A 372 7.12 -5.45 -38.97
CA PHE A 372 8.27 -4.61 -39.33
C PHE A 372 9.43 -5.37 -39.99
N ALA A 373 9.43 -6.71 -40.00
CA ALA A 373 10.44 -7.50 -40.72
C ALA A 373 10.40 -7.34 -42.25
N GLU A 374 9.32 -6.81 -42.84
CA GLU A 374 9.23 -6.55 -44.28
C GLU A 374 9.96 -5.27 -44.72
N GLY A 375 10.34 -4.39 -43.78
CA GLY A 375 11.03 -3.13 -44.07
C GLY A 375 12.51 -3.29 -44.49
N ASP A 376 13.15 -4.38 -44.10
CA ASP A 376 14.60 -4.63 -44.31
C ASP A 376 14.89 -5.52 -45.54
N LYS A 377 13.88 -5.89 -46.33
CA LYS A 377 14.04 -6.66 -47.58
C LYS A 377 14.10 -5.78 -48.84
N LYS A 378 14.68 -4.57 -48.77
CA LYS A 378 14.91 -3.72 -49.95
C LYS A 378 16.36 -3.67 -50.38
#